data_AF-A0A1Q3ZK37-F1
#
_entry.id   AF-A0A1Q3ZK37-F1
#
_cell.length_a   1.000
_cell.length_b   1.000
_cell.length_c   1.000
_cell.angle_alpha   90.00
_cell.angle_beta   90.00
_cell.angle_gamma   90.00
#
_symmetry.space_group_name_H-M   'P 1'
#
loop_
_entity.id
_entity.type
_entity.pdbx_description
1 polymer ?
#
loop_
_entity_poly.entity_id
_entity_poly.type
_entity_poly.pdbx_seq_one_letter_code
_entity_poly.pdbx_strand_id
1 'polypeptide(L)' 'MFYTYILYSQTADKYYVGSSSSPEDRLKKHRNKSKGFTNQASDWEFVFQKSFEDKSHALS' A
#
# COMPACT_ATOMS: atom_id res chain seq x y z
N MET A 1 -16.22 0.81 -3.85
CA MET A 1 -14.91 0.51 -4.45
C MET A 1 -13.84 0.33 -3.38
N PHE A 2 -13.29 -0.87 -3.28
CA PHE A 2 -12.10 -1.19 -2.48
C PHE A 2 -10.99 -1.63 -3.42
N TYR A 3 -9.75 -1.50 -2.96
CA TYR A 3 -8.57 -1.90 -3.71
C TYR A 3 -7.74 -2.83 -2.88
N THR A 4 -7.23 -3.88 -3.50
CA THR A 4 -6.11 -4.68 -2.98
C THR A 4 -4.88 -4.34 -3.78
N TYR A 5 -3.78 -4.09 -3.09
CA TYR A 5 -2.56 -3.58 -3.69
C TYR A 5 -1.32 -4.19 -3.06
N ILE A 6 -0.24 -4.21 -3.84
CA ILE A 6 1.10 -4.56 -3.37
C ILE A 6 1.99 -3.35 -3.63
N LEU A 7 2.64 -2.90 -2.55
CA LEU A 7 3.72 -1.94 -2.61
C LEU A 7 5.06 -2.67 -2.57
N TYR A 8 6.03 -2.18 -3.32
CA TYR A 8 7.42 -2.61 -3.23
C TYR A 8 8.29 -1.41 -2.88
N SER A 9 9.30 -1.64 -2.05
CA SER A 9 10.40 -0.69 -1.82
C SER A 9 11.70 -1.36 -2.24
N GLN A 10 12.44 -0.70 -3.12
CA GLN A 10 13.75 -1.17 -3.56
C GLN A 10 14.80 -0.96 -2.46
N THR A 11 14.73 0.15 -1.73
CA THR A 11 15.70 0.47 -0.67
C THR A 11 15.58 -0.45 0.53
N ALA A 12 14.36 -0.88 0.88
CA ALA A 12 14.13 -1.84 1.96
C ALA A 12 14.10 -3.30 1.48
N ASP A 13 14.08 -3.54 0.17
CA ASP A 13 13.87 -4.85 -0.47
C ASP A 13 12.68 -5.61 0.14
N LYS A 14 11.52 -4.93 0.17
CA LYS A 14 10.33 -5.41 0.87
C LYS A 14 9.06 -5.18 0.08
N TYR A 15 8.15 -6.14 0.23
CA TYR A 15 6.79 -6.06 -0.26
C TYR A 15 5.82 -5.78 0.91
N TYR A 16 4.82 -4.94 0.65
CA TYR A 16 3.72 -4.65 1.55
C TYR A 16 2.40 -4.92 0.83
N VAL A 17 1.63 -5.89 1.32
CA VAL A 17 0.29 -6.18 0.81
C VAL A 17 -0.72 -5.44 1.66
N GLY A 18 -1.64 -4.72 1.02
CA GLY A 18 -2.65 -3.95 1.72
C GLY A 18 -3.97 -3.89 0.95
N SER A 19 -5.01 -3.46 1.67
CA SER A 19 -6.31 -3.18 1.10
C SER A 19 -6.84 -1.84 1.62
N SER A 20 -7.45 -1.01 0.77
CA SER A 20 -7.99 0.30 1.15
C SER A 20 -9.05 0.76 0.14
N SER A 21 -10.01 1.57 0.58
CA SER A 21 -10.87 2.34 -0.33
C SER A 21 -10.13 3.51 -0.98
N SER A 22 -9.02 3.96 -0.38
CA SER A 22 -8.15 5.04 -0.87
C SER A 22 -6.68 4.57 -0.84
N PRO A 23 -6.22 3.80 -1.84
CA PRO A 23 -4.86 3.27 -1.88
C PRO A 23 -3.80 4.38 -2.07
N GLU A 24 -4.09 5.44 -2.82
CA GLU A 24 -3.14 6.55 -3.02
C GLU A 24 -2.81 7.30 -1.73
N ASP A 25 -3.81 7.59 -0.90
CA ASP A 25 -3.58 8.23 0.40
C ASP A 25 -2.78 7.34 1.34
N ARG A 26 -2.95 6.02 1.22
CA ARG A 26 -2.10 5.05 1.93
C ARG A 26 -0.67 5.10 1.42
N LEU A 27 -0.46 5.10 0.11
CA LEU A 27 0.88 5.24 -0.47
C LEU A 27 1.55 6.54 0.00
N LYS A 28 0.85 7.67 -0.03
CA LYS A 28 1.35 8.97 0.46
C LYS A 28 1.78 8.87 1.93
N LYS A 29 1.00 8.19 2.78
CA LYS A 29 1.38 7.95 4.19
C LYS A 29 2.61 7.04 4.34
N HIS A 30 2.78 6.03 3.47
CA HIS A 30 3.97 5.19 3.47
C HIS A 30 5.23 5.95 3.00
N ARG A 31 5.09 6.89 2.05
CA ARG A 31 6.19 7.74 1.58
C ARG A 31 6.52 8.89 2.54
N ASN A 32 5.52 9.47 3.21
CA ASN A 32 5.72 10.49 4.23
C ASN A 32 6.28 9.83 5.51
N LYS A 33 7.60 9.91 5.67
CA LYS A 33 8.30 9.44 6.87
C LYS A 33 7.69 10.07 8.14
N SER A 34 6.89 9.31 8.87
CA SER A 34 6.46 9.69 10.21
C SER A 34 7.50 9.22 11.25
N LYS A 35 7.59 9.91 12.39
CA LYS A 35 8.38 9.43 13.54
C LYS A 35 7.70 8.17 14.10
N GLY A 36 8.18 6.98 13.73
CA GLY A 36 7.64 5.69 14.19
C GLY A 36 8.31 4.47 13.54
N PHE A 37 7.91 3.27 13.99
CA PHE A 37 8.46 1.96 13.58
C PHE A 37 8.35 1.66 12.06
N THR A 38 7.46 2.34 11.35
CA THR A 38 7.20 2.17 9.91
C THR A 38 8.16 2.95 9.00
N ASN A 39 9.17 3.62 9.56
CA ASN A 39 10.15 4.43 8.83
C ASN A 39 11.23 3.57 8.12
N GLN A 40 10.83 2.46 7.50
CA GLN A 40 11.76 1.52 6.86
C GLN A 40 12.13 1.91 5.43
N ALA A 41 11.26 2.64 4.73
CA ALA A 41 11.45 3.07 3.35
C ALA A 41 10.51 4.22 2.98
N SER A 42 10.93 5.07 2.06
CA SER A 42 10.12 6.18 1.49
C SER A 42 9.90 6.08 -0.02
N ASP A 43 10.50 5.07 -0.65
CA ASP A 43 10.46 4.75 -2.07
C ASP A 43 9.41 3.68 -2.39
N TRP A 44 8.36 3.56 -1.58
CA TRP A 44 7.27 2.62 -1.86
C TRP A 44 6.62 2.95 -3.20
N GLU A 45 6.37 1.94 -4.03
CA GLU A 45 5.68 2.07 -5.32
C GLU A 45 4.66 0.95 -5.50
N PHE A 46 3.57 1.23 -6.22
CA PHE A 46 2.60 0.19 -6.59
C PHE A 46 3.20 -0.72 -7.67
N VAL A 47 3.34 -2.00 -7.35
CA VAL A 47 3.68 -3.05 -8.34
C VAL A 47 2.46 -3.87 -8.73
N PHE A 48 1.38 -3.78 -7.95
CA PHE A 48 0.09 -4.39 -8.24
C PHE A 48 -1.03 -3.57 -7.62
N GLN A 49 -2.14 -3.42 -8.35
CA GLN A 49 -3.37 -2.82 -7.84
C GLN A 49 -4.57 -3.44 -8.57
N LYS A 50 -5.58 -3.85 -7.81
CA LYS A 50 -6.85 -4.36 -8.34
C LYS A 50 -8.02 -3.73 -7.60
N SER A 51 -9.00 -3.23 -8.34
CA SER A 51 -10.25 -2.68 -7.80
C SER A 51 -11.32 -3.76 -7.66
N PHE A 52 -12.18 -3.56 -6.67
CA PHE A 52 -13.32 -4.40 -6.36
C PHE A 52 -14.50 -3.48 -6.00
N GLU A 53 -15.70 -3.84 -6.40
CA GLU A 53 -16.90 -3.03 -6.11
C GLU A 53 -17.17 -3.00 -4.59
N ASP A 54 -17.06 -4.18 -3.96
CA ASP A 54 -17.33 -4.39 -2.54
C ASP A 54 -16.11 -4.89 -1.75
N LYS A 55 -16.07 -4.53 -0.46
CA LYS A 55 -14.99 -4.89 0.48
C LYS A 55 -14.79 -6.39 0.59
N SER A 56 -15.87 -7.18 0.57
CA SER A 56 -15.84 -8.63 0.71
C SER A 56 -15.06 -9.28 -0.43
N HIS A 57 -15.19 -8.77 -1.66
CA HIS A 57 -14.46 -9.27 -2.82
C HIS A 57 -12.96 -8.89 -2.80
N ALA A 58 -12.59 -7.80 -2.12
CA ALA A 58 -11.19 -7.38 -1.99
C ALA A 58 -10.39 -8.22 -0.97
N LEU A 59 -11.06 -8.92 -0.06
CA LEU A 59 -10.46 -9.68 1.05
C LEU A 59 -10.59 -11.21 0.91
N SER A 60 -11.30 -11.68 -0.12
CA SER A 60 -11.55 -13.11 -0.40
C SER A 60 -10.36 -13.81 -1.06
#